data_AF-S7PWA4-F1
#
_entry.id   AF-S7PWA4-F1
#
_cell.length_a   1.000
_cell.length_b   1.000
_cell.length_c   1.000
_cell.angle_alpha   90.00
_cell.angle_beta   90.00
_cell.angle_gamma   90.00
#
_symmetry.space_group_name_H-M   'P 1'
#
loop_
_entity.id
_entity.type
_entity.pdbx_description
1 polymer ?
#
loop_
_entity_poly.entity_id
_entity_poly.type
_entity_poly.pdbx_seq_one_letter_code
_entity_poly.pdbx_strand_id
1 'polypeptide(L)'
;MLFYENNPGLYYEYTIHQEASPPGMASEFSWAYGAWTECPVTCGRGIQKQTVHCTERLHGTVDSRYCEFLGPPEDRQRICSREPCPAM
;
A
#
# COMPACT_ATOMS: atom_id res chain seq x y z
N MET A 1 28.67 -25.65 -38.60
CA MET A 1 28.25 -26.34 -37.37
C MET A 1 27.76 -25.29 -36.41
N LEU A 2 26.45 -25.27 -36.12
CA LEU A 2 25.83 -24.36 -35.14
C LEU A 2 25.83 -25.10 -33.80
N PHE A 3 26.53 -24.57 -32.81
CA PHE A 3 26.50 -25.12 -31.45
C PHE A 3 25.22 -24.62 -30.79
N TYR A 4 24.23 -25.50 -30.63
CA TYR A 4 23.10 -25.24 -29.75
C TYR A 4 23.62 -25.40 -28.32
N GLU A 5 24.03 -24.29 -27.71
CA GLU A 5 24.28 -24.29 -26.27
C GLU A 5 22.92 -24.41 -25.58
N ASN A 6 22.70 -25.59 -25.02
CA ASN A 6 21.58 -25.87 -24.13
C ASN A 6 21.66 -24.83 -23.00
N ASN A 7 20.69 -23.92 -22.93
CA ASN A 7 20.54 -23.01 -21.80
C ASN A 7 19.50 -23.65 -20.85
N PRO A 8 19.94 -24.53 -19.92
CA PRO A 8 19.03 -25.23 -19.04
C PRO A 8 18.40 -24.23 -18.07
N GLY A 9 17.12 -23.94 -18.31
CA GLY A 9 16.22 -23.39 -17.31
C GLY A 9 16.53 -21.97 -16.89
N LEU A 10 16.05 -21.00 -17.68
CA LEU A 10 15.64 -19.72 -17.09
C LEU A 10 14.44 -19.99 -16.18
N TYR A 11 14.73 -20.35 -14.93
CA TYR A 11 13.77 -20.27 -13.84
C TYR A 11 13.63 -18.78 -13.51
N TYR A 12 12.50 -18.18 -13.89
CA TYR A 12 12.16 -16.87 -13.36
C TYR A 12 11.70 -17.10 -11.91
N GLU A 13 12.53 -16.69 -10.96
CA GLU A 13 12.11 -16.56 -9.58
C GLU A 13 11.42 -15.20 -9.43
N TYR A 14 10.16 -15.21 -9.03
CA TYR A 14 9.47 -14.00 -8.58
C TYR A 14 9.22 -14.16 -7.08
N THR A 15 9.68 -13.20 -6.29
CA THR A 15 9.42 -13.18 -4.85
C THR A 15 7.97 -12.79 -4.65
N ILE A 16 7.12 -13.77 -4.33
CA ILE A 16 5.77 -13.51 -3.85
C ILE A 16 5.93 -12.90 -2.45
N HIS A 17 5.51 -11.65 -2.25
CA HIS A 17 5.38 -11.06 -0.90
C HIS A 17 4.19 -11.74 -0.19
N GLN A 18 4.37 -12.98 0.24
CA GLN A 18 3.40 -13.72 1.06
C GLN A 18 4.15 -14.34 2.25
N GLU A 19 4.63 -13.48 3.14
CA GLU A 19 4.97 -13.90 4.49
C GLU A 19 3.75 -13.64 5.38
N ALA A 20 2.74 -14.50 5.24
CA ALA A 20 1.81 -14.69 6.35
C ALA A 20 2.64 -15.30 7.49
N SER A 21 3.09 -14.44 8.41
CA SER A 21 3.82 -14.84 9.61
C SER A 21 3.07 -15.99 10.32
N PRO A 22 3.78 -17.03 10.82
CA PRO A 22 3.15 -18.13 11.53
C PRO A 22 2.30 -17.61 12.71
N PRO A 23 1.17 -18.27 13.04
CA PRO A 23 0.29 -17.85 14.12
C PRO A 23 1.05 -17.92 15.45
N GLY A 24 1.47 -16.76 15.95
CA GLY A 24 2.22 -16.63 17.19
C GLY A 24 3.36 -15.60 17.17
N MET A 25 3.81 -15.15 15.99
CA MET A 25 4.79 -14.08 15.84
C MET A 25 4.11 -12.91 15.11
N ALA A 26 3.39 -12.06 15.84
CA ALA A 26 2.87 -10.83 15.26
C ALA A 26 4.05 -10.08 14.61
N SER A 27 3.94 -9.75 13.32
CA SER A 27 4.98 -8.97 12.65
C SER A 27 5.20 -7.70 13.46
N GLU A 28 6.45 -7.42 13.82
CA GLU A 28 6.79 -6.24 14.63
C GLU A 28 6.29 -4.97 13.95
N PHE A 29 6.30 -4.97 12.61
CA PHE A 29 5.79 -3.92 11.73
C PHE A 29 4.55 -4.36 10.96
N SER A 30 3.65 -3.43 10.69
CA SER A 30 2.46 -3.64 9.87
C SER A 30 2.00 -2.35 9.20
N TRP A 31 1.34 -2.47 8.06
CA TRP A 31 0.64 -1.33 7.45
C TRP A 31 -0.71 -1.11 8.12
N ALA A 32 -1.00 0.14 8.48
CA ALA A 32 -2.28 0.57 9.01
C ALA A 32 -2.89 1.69 8.17
N TYR A 33 -4.19 1.62 7.95
CA TYR A 33 -4.95 2.73 7.36
C TYR A 33 -5.19 3.82 8.40
N GLY A 34 -4.84 5.06 8.05
CA GLY A 34 -5.06 6.24 8.86
C GLY A 34 -6.34 6.98 8.51
N ALA A 35 -6.28 8.30 8.71
CA ALA A 35 -7.37 9.20 8.40
C ALA A 35 -7.58 9.34 6.89
N TRP A 36 -8.74 9.84 6.51
CA TRP A 36 -8.94 10.27 5.13
C TRP A 36 -8.27 11.62 4.90
N THR A 37 -7.69 11.81 3.71
CA THR A 37 -7.21 13.12 3.27
C THR A 37 -8.36 14.11 3.26
N GLU A 38 -8.03 15.40 3.34
CA GLU A 38 -9.04 16.43 3.14
C GLU A 38 -9.70 16.29 1.76
N CYS A 39 -10.96 16.71 1.68
CA CYS A 39 -11.66 16.75 0.40
C CYS A 39 -10.94 17.77 -0.50
N PRO A 40 -10.46 17.37 -1.69
CA PRO A 40 -9.61 18.23 -2.52
C PRO A 40 -10.38 19.40 -3.15
N VAL A 41 -11.71 19.39 -3.06
CA VAL A 41 -12.58 20.45 -3.57
C VAL A 41 -13.10 21.33 -2.45
N THR A 42 -13.28 22.61 -2.75
CA THR A 42 -13.92 23.59 -1.86
C THR A 42 -15.44 23.65 -2.03
N CYS A 43 -15.96 23.18 -3.17
CA CYS A 43 -17.39 23.03 -3.47
C CYS A 43 -17.65 21.77 -4.31
N GLY A 44 -18.88 21.26 -4.31
CA GLY A 44 -19.27 20.11 -5.11
C GLY A 44 -18.71 18.77 -4.61
N ARG A 45 -18.48 17.81 -5.52
CA ARG A 45 -18.02 16.45 -5.21
C ARG A 45 -16.53 16.29 -5.51
N GLY A 46 -15.81 15.66 -4.59
CA GLY A 46 -14.42 15.27 -4.76
C GLY A 46 -14.18 13.81 -4.35
N ILE A 47 -12.93 13.38 -4.45
CA ILE A 47 -12.49 12.05 -4.01
C ILE A 47 -11.37 12.26 -2.99
N GLN A 48 -11.55 11.70 -1.80
CA GLN A 48 -10.52 11.66 -0.76
C GLN A 48 -9.91 10.26 -0.70
N LYS A 49 -8.62 10.19 -0.36
CA LYS A 49 -7.87 8.95 -0.20
C LYS A 49 -7.69 8.63 1.27
N GLN A 50 -7.58 7.36 1.64
CA GLN A 50 -7.21 7.00 3.01
C GLN A 50 -5.69 6.99 3.12
N THR A 51 -5.13 7.63 4.16
CA THR A 51 -3.69 7.57 4.39
C THR A 51 -3.27 6.18 4.83
N VAL A 52 -2.02 5.83 4.59
CA VAL A 52 -1.43 4.55 4.98
C VAL A 52 -0.12 4.84 5.70
N HIS A 53 0.09 4.19 6.83
CA HIS A 53 1.26 4.38 7.68
C HIS A 53 1.83 3.05 8.12
N CYS A 54 3.16 2.97 8.25
CA CYS A 54 3.82 1.84 8.86
C CYS A 54 3.71 1.97 10.38
N THR A 55 3.30 0.92 11.06
CA THR A 55 3.17 0.88 12.51
C THR A 55 4.02 -0.24 13.08
N GLU A 56 4.73 0.05 14.15
CA GLU A 56 5.42 -0.92 14.99
C GLU A 56 4.62 -1.17 16.28
N ARG A 57 4.60 -2.41 16.76
CA ARG A 57 3.75 -2.83 17.87
C ARG A 57 3.94 -2.01 19.16
N LEU A 58 5.15 -1.54 19.47
CA LEU A 58 5.45 -0.83 20.72
C LEU A 58 5.52 0.68 20.53
N HIS A 59 6.05 1.14 19.38
CA HIS A 59 6.30 2.55 19.11
C HIS A 59 5.19 3.24 18.29
N GLY A 60 4.22 2.49 17.77
CA GLY A 60 3.15 3.06 16.94
C GLY A 60 3.65 3.43 15.55
N THR A 61 3.26 4.59 15.01
CA THR A 61 3.66 4.99 13.65
C THR A 61 5.17 5.18 13.53
N VAL A 62 5.77 4.48 12.56
CA VAL A 62 7.19 4.55 12.21
C VAL A 62 7.36 4.88 10.72
N ASP A 63 8.61 5.04 10.28
CA ASP A 63 8.94 5.31 8.88
C ASP A 63 8.45 4.18 7.95
N SER A 64 7.97 4.52 6.76
CA SER A 64 7.43 3.58 5.77
C SER A 64 8.43 2.50 5.36
N ARG A 65 9.74 2.80 5.42
CA ARG A 65 10.82 1.86 5.06
C ARG A 65 10.78 0.55 5.86
N TYR A 66 10.27 0.60 7.09
CA TYR A 66 10.14 -0.58 7.95
C TYR A 66 8.99 -1.51 7.54
N CYS A 67 8.14 -1.10 6.61
CA CYS A 67 7.05 -1.93 6.08
C CYS A 67 7.16 -2.15 4.56
N GLU A 68 8.18 -1.62 3.87
CA GLU A 68 8.36 -1.75 2.41
C GLU A 68 8.34 -3.22 1.96
N PHE A 69 8.97 -4.11 2.73
CA PHE A 69 9.03 -5.54 2.43
C PHE A 69 7.67 -6.26 2.55
N LEU A 70 6.72 -5.71 3.31
CA LEU A 70 5.37 -6.27 3.45
C LEU A 70 4.50 -5.97 2.21
N GLY A 71 4.90 -4.99 1.40
CA GLY A 71 4.07 -4.41 0.35
C GLY A 71 2.96 -3.53 0.93
N PRO A 72 2.79 -2.29 0.45
CA PRO A 72 1.71 -1.44 0.94
C PRO A 72 0.34 -2.04 0.58
N PRO A 73 -0.68 -1.83 1.42
CA PRO A 73 -2.05 -2.24 1.12
C PRO A 73 -2.61 -1.43 -0.06
N GLU A 74 -3.70 -1.92 -0.64
CA GLU A 74 -4.39 -1.22 -1.73
C GLU A 74 -4.87 0.19 -1.33
N ASP A 75 -4.80 1.13 -2.27
CA ASP A 75 -5.34 2.46 -2.07
C ASP A 75 -6.85 2.43 -1.83
N ARG A 76 -7.28 3.04 -0.72
CA ARG A 76 -8.72 3.24 -0.45
C ARG A 76 -9.13 4.65 -0.81
N GLN A 77 -10.29 4.75 -1.46
CA GLN A 77 -10.87 6.01 -1.92
C GLN A 77 -12.35 6.09 -1.52
N ARG A 78 -12.84 7.29 -1.25
CA ARG A 78 -14.28 7.54 -1.08
C ARG A 78 -14.65 8.91 -1.61
N ILE A 79 -15.93 9.06 -1.96
CA ILE A 79 -16.50 10.36 -2.36
C ILE A 79 -16.58 11.27 -1.13
N CYS A 80 -16.28 12.55 -1.33
CA CYS A 80 -16.60 13.63 -0.39
C CYS A 80 -17.48 14.66 -1.11
N SER A 81 -18.33 15.34 -0.34
CA SER A 81 -19.19 16.40 -0.85
C SER A 81 -19.03 17.64 0.03
N ARG A 82 -18.92 18.79 -0.62
CA ARG A 82 -19.02 20.14 -0.04
C ARG A 82 -20.32 20.79 -0.51
N GLU A 83 -20.55 22.02 -0.06
CA GLU A 83 -21.64 22.85 -0.57
C GLU A 83 -21.62 22.93 -2.10
N PRO A 84 -22.79 23.04 -2.76
CA PRO A 84 -22.85 23.20 -4.21
C PRO A 84 -21.96 24.35 -4.69
N CYS A 85 -21.33 24.16 -5.84
CA CYS A 85 -20.54 25.24 -6.43
C CYS A 85 -21.48 26.39 -6.85
N PRO A 86 -21.05 27.65 -6.68
CA PRO A 86 -21.81 28.79 -7.17
C PRO A 86 -22.03 28.64 -8.68
N ALA A 87 -23.20 29.08 -9.14
CA ALA A 87 -23.46 29.20 -10.55
C ALA A 87 -22.41 30.14 -11.17
N MET A 88 -21.93 29.74 -12.35
CA MET A 88 -20.95 30.50 -13.12
C MET A 88 -21.61 31.71 -13.78
#